data_AF-A0A483NEN9-F1
#
_entry.id   AF-A0A483NEN9-F1
#
_cell.length_a   1.000
_cell.length_b   1.000
_cell.length_c   1.000
_cell.angle_alpha   90.00
_cell.angle_beta   90.00
_cell.angle_gamma   90.00
#
_symmetry.space_group_name_H-M   'P 1'
#
loop_
_entity.id
_entity.type
_entity.pdbx_description
1 polymer ?
#
loop_
_entity_poly.entity_id
_entity_poly.type
_entity_poly.pdbx_seq_one_letter_code
_entity_poly.pdbx_strand_id
1 'polypeptide(L)'
;MNHLMIDIETLSTQPNAVICAIGAVFFEPSNGKIGPSFYQTIDPRTSQNRGAHISADTVMWWLRQDKEPISELVGAKSHEIEVMLDFARFIEGAFPETTKKNLKVWCKGGSFDFPILKSAFERSSLEGVPMLPWSFWNECCFRSLLTVAGVIGYAPHPRRSVAHNALTDAIYQAEQVCEIWQRLTNPHLESL
;
A
#
# COMPACT_ATOMS: atom_id res chain seq x y z
N MET A 1 15.83 2.62 6.37
CA MET A 1 15.34 2.20 5.02
C MET A 1 14.32 3.23 4.57
N ASN A 2 14.38 3.74 3.34
CA ASN A 2 13.53 4.89 2.94
C ASN A 2 12.47 4.56 1.86
N HIS A 3 12.20 3.29 1.60
CA HIS A 3 11.14 2.87 0.68
C HIS A 3 10.04 2.14 1.44
N LEU A 4 8.79 2.51 1.18
CA LEU A 4 7.59 1.93 1.78
C LEU A 4 6.67 1.47 0.67
N MET A 5 6.30 0.19 0.64
CA MET A 5 5.24 -0.32 -0.22
C MET A 5 3.93 -0.35 0.56
N ILE A 6 2.84 0.07 -0.08
CA ILE A 6 1.49 0.06 0.48
C ILE A 6 0.57 -0.66 -0.50
N ASP A 7 -0.32 -1.48 0.03
CA ASP A 7 -1.46 -2.05 -0.67
C ASP A 7 -2.70 -1.88 0.21
N ILE A 8 -3.86 -1.62 -0.41
CA ILE A 8 -5.12 -1.38 0.30
C ILE A 8 -6.24 -2.21 -0.32
N GLU A 9 -7.13 -2.70 0.53
CA GLU A 9 -8.39 -3.30 0.10
C GLU A 9 -9.51 -2.28 0.25
N THR A 10 -10.36 -2.14 -0.77
CA THR A 10 -11.39 -1.10 -0.81
C THR A 10 -12.75 -1.63 -1.24
N LEU A 11 -13.82 -0.91 -0.90
CA LEU A 11 -15.19 -1.19 -1.35
C LEU A 11 -15.67 -0.23 -2.44
N SER A 12 -14.74 0.42 -3.15
CA SER A 12 -15.05 1.35 -4.23
C SER A 12 -13.78 1.68 -5.02
N THR A 13 -13.96 2.09 -6.28
CA THR A 13 -12.87 2.61 -7.12
C THR A 13 -12.80 4.13 -7.17
N GLN A 14 -13.72 4.81 -6.47
CA GLN A 14 -13.72 6.28 -6.35
C GLN A 14 -12.58 6.78 -5.45
N PRO A 15 -12.05 8.00 -5.67
CA PRO A 15 -11.00 8.59 -4.84
C PRO A 15 -11.33 8.72 -3.35
N ASN A 16 -12.61 8.70 -2.96
CA ASN A 16 -13.04 8.74 -1.56
C ASN A 16 -13.54 7.38 -1.05
N ALA A 17 -13.06 6.27 -1.63
CA ALA A 17 -13.48 4.92 -1.26
C ALA A 17 -13.26 4.60 0.23
N VAL A 18 -14.10 3.71 0.75
CA VAL A 18 -13.84 3.01 2.02
C VAL A 18 -12.64 2.09 1.87
N ILE A 19 -11.70 2.20 2.81
CA ILE A 19 -10.56 1.29 2.99
C ILE A 19 -10.95 0.25 4.03
N CYS A 20 -10.69 -1.03 3.75
CA CYS A 20 -11.03 -2.16 4.60
C CYS A 20 -9.79 -2.80 5.23
N ALA A 21 -8.65 -2.71 4.55
CA ALA A 21 -7.38 -3.13 5.07
C ALA A 21 -6.26 -2.26 4.51
N ILE A 22 -5.23 -2.05 5.32
CA ILE A 22 -3.98 -1.41 4.90
C ILE A 22 -2.86 -2.40 5.21
N GLY A 23 -2.15 -2.81 4.17
CA GLY A 23 -0.89 -3.53 4.26
C GLY A 23 0.24 -2.61 3.86
N ALA A 24 1.30 -2.55 4.66
CA ALA A 24 2.48 -1.79 4.28
C ALA A 24 3.76 -2.45 4.77
N VAL A 25 4.84 -2.23 4.04
CA VAL A 25 6.14 -2.78 4.40
C VAL A 25 7.28 -1.87 3.96
N PHE A 26 8.21 -1.60 4.88
CA PHE A 26 9.46 -0.94 4.53
C PHE A 26 10.38 -1.91 3.80
N PHE A 27 11.16 -1.41 2.85
CA PHE A 27 12.11 -2.24 2.12
C PHE A 27 13.31 -1.43 1.64
N GLU A 28 14.36 -2.13 1.23
CA GLU A 28 15.57 -1.57 0.63
C GLU A 28 15.77 -2.13 -0.78
N PRO A 29 15.42 -1.38 -1.84
CA PRO A 29 15.48 -1.86 -3.22
C PRO A 29 16.86 -2.38 -3.61
N SER A 30 17.93 -1.74 -3.13
CA SER A 30 19.31 -2.03 -3.54
C SER A 30 19.82 -3.41 -3.12
N ASN A 31 19.25 -4.01 -2.07
CA ASN A 31 19.70 -5.31 -1.55
C ASN A 31 18.55 -6.30 -1.29
N GLY A 32 17.30 -5.91 -1.57
CA GLY A 32 16.14 -6.80 -1.43
C GLY A 32 15.67 -7.00 0.01
N LYS A 33 16.24 -6.28 0.98
CA LYS A 33 15.88 -6.46 2.40
C LYS A 33 14.47 -5.93 2.66
N ILE A 34 13.62 -6.81 3.19
CA ILE A 34 12.30 -6.47 3.72
C ILE A 34 12.45 -6.07 5.19
N GLY A 35 11.78 -4.99 5.57
CA GLY A 35 11.85 -4.36 6.89
C GLY A 35 10.56 -4.51 7.69
N PRO A 36 10.33 -3.61 8.67
CA PRO A 36 9.10 -3.57 9.44
C PRO A 36 7.85 -3.51 8.57
N SER A 37 6.80 -4.19 9.01
CA SER A 37 5.51 -4.28 8.33
C SER A 37 4.37 -3.77 9.19
N PHE A 38 3.31 -3.28 8.54
CA PHE A 38 2.07 -2.85 9.13
C PHE A 38 0.92 -3.60 8.47
N TYR A 39 -0.02 -4.09 9.28
CA TYR A 39 -1.26 -4.67 8.80
C TYR A 39 -2.37 -4.38 9.80
N GLN A 40 -3.42 -3.71 9.34
CA GLN A 40 -4.64 -3.51 10.11
C GLN A 40 -5.85 -3.53 9.19
N THR A 41 -6.95 -4.10 9.68
CA THR A 41 -8.26 -4.01 9.06
C THR A 41 -9.06 -2.86 9.68
N ILE A 42 -9.99 -2.29 8.90
CA ILE A 42 -10.84 -1.17 9.28
C ILE A 42 -12.28 -1.62 9.15
N ASP A 43 -13.10 -1.36 10.18
CA ASP A 43 -14.54 -1.52 10.05
C ASP A 43 -15.09 -0.54 8.99
N PRO A 44 -15.60 -1.02 7.84
CA PRO A 44 -16.03 -0.17 6.73
C PRO A 44 -17.07 0.89 7.12
N ARG A 45 -17.89 0.60 8.13
CA ARG A 45 -18.96 1.48 8.61
C ARG A 45 -18.39 2.75 9.23
N THR A 46 -17.21 2.68 9.84
CA THR A 46 -16.57 3.81 10.50
C THR A 46 -16.13 4.86 9.49
N SER A 47 -15.54 4.44 8.37
CA SER A 47 -15.23 5.30 7.22
C SER A 47 -16.50 5.83 6.53
N GLN A 48 -17.48 4.95 6.30
CA GLN A 48 -18.72 5.31 5.59
C GLN A 48 -19.52 6.39 6.32
N ASN A 49 -19.66 6.27 7.64
CA ASN A 49 -20.34 7.27 8.48
C ASN A 49 -19.69 8.65 8.42
N ARG A 50 -18.45 8.74 7.91
CA ARG A 50 -17.66 9.96 7.76
C ARG A 50 -17.57 10.43 6.30
N GLY A 51 -18.40 9.88 5.41
CA GLY A 51 -18.51 10.30 4.01
C GLY A 51 -17.63 9.53 3.02
N ALA A 52 -17.00 8.41 3.43
CA ALA A 52 -16.34 7.52 2.49
C ALA A 52 -17.37 6.74 1.64
N HIS A 53 -17.02 6.48 0.38
CA HIS A 53 -17.90 5.87 -0.60
C HIS A 53 -17.79 4.34 -0.63
N ILE A 54 -18.95 3.66 -0.68
CA ILE A 54 -19.08 2.23 -0.97
C ILE A 54 -19.82 2.08 -2.29
N SER A 55 -19.27 1.27 -3.20
CA SER A 55 -19.90 0.89 -4.46
C SER A 55 -20.53 -0.49 -4.34
N ALA A 56 -21.80 -0.61 -4.70
CA ALA A 56 -22.48 -1.90 -4.76
C ALA A 56 -21.78 -2.86 -5.73
N ASP A 57 -21.28 -2.36 -6.87
CA ASP A 57 -20.56 -3.18 -7.86
C ASP A 57 -19.27 -3.77 -7.27
N THR A 58 -18.52 -2.98 -6.49
CA THR A 58 -17.31 -3.46 -5.84
C THR A 58 -17.62 -4.48 -4.74
N VAL A 59 -18.69 -4.26 -3.96
CA VAL A 59 -19.17 -5.26 -2.99
C VAL A 59 -19.56 -6.56 -3.69
N MET A 60 -20.32 -6.49 -4.78
CA MET A 60 -20.72 -7.66 -5.56
C MET A 60 -19.54 -8.37 -6.21
N TRP A 61 -18.50 -7.63 -6.61
CA TRP A 61 -17.24 -8.20 -7.10
C TRP A 61 -16.53 -9.00 -6.00
N TRP A 62 -16.45 -8.46 -4.78
CA TRP A 62 -15.88 -9.15 -3.61
C TRP A 62 -16.64 -10.42 -3.25
N LEU A 63 -17.98 -10.39 -3.26
CA LEU A 63 -18.83 -11.55 -2.98
C LEU A 63 -18.64 -12.72 -3.95
N ARG A 64 -18.03 -12.47 -5.11
CA ARG A 64 -17.70 -13.50 -6.11
C ARG A 64 -16.28 -14.06 -5.96
N GLN A 65 -15.44 -13.46 -5.12
CA GLN A 65 -14.09 -13.96 -4.85
C GLN A 65 -14.13 -15.10 -3.84
N ASP A 66 -13.10 -15.97 -3.85
CA ASP A 66 -12.94 -17.01 -2.83
C ASP A 66 -12.85 -16.40 -1.42
N LYS A 67 -13.31 -17.15 -0.41
CA LYS A 67 -13.86 -16.64 0.87
C LYS A 67 -12.93 -15.78 1.76
N GLU A 68 -11.64 -15.72 1.51
CA GLU A 68 -10.65 -15.10 2.42
C GLU A 68 -10.87 -13.60 2.65
N PRO A 69 -11.07 -12.76 1.62
CA PRO A 69 -11.18 -11.30 1.79
C PRO A 69 -12.46 -10.86 2.52
N ILE A 70 -13.55 -11.61 2.34
CA ILE A 70 -14.83 -11.34 3.02
C ILE A 70 -14.73 -11.64 4.52
N SER A 71 -13.95 -12.65 4.90
CA SER A 71 -13.79 -13.02 6.30
C SER A 71 -13.05 -11.94 7.11
N GLU A 72 -12.04 -11.30 6.50
CA GLU A 72 -11.30 -10.19 7.12
C GLU A 72 -12.20 -8.95 7.30
N LEU A 73 -13.04 -8.64 6.31
CA LEU A 73 -14.05 -7.58 6.35
C LEU A 73 -15.06 -7.75 7.50
N VAL A 74 -15.60 -8.96 7.67
CA VAL A 74 -16.64 -9.24 8.67
C VAL A 74 -16.09 -9.22 10.10
N GLY A 75 -14.81 -9.55 10.27
CA GLY A 75 -14.14 -9.56 11.58
C GLY A 75 -13.57 -8.21 12.02
N ALA A 76 -13.47 -7.22 11.12
CA ALA A 76 -12.85 -5.93 11.40
C ALA A 76 -13.64 -5.12 12.44
N LYS A 77 -12.92 -4.59 13.44
CA LYS A 77 -13.49 -3.79 14.54
C LYS A 77 -12.80 -2.45 14.73
N SER A 78 -11.64 -2.24 14.13
CA SER A 78 -10.85 -1.02 14.32
C SER A 78 -11.51 0.17 13.62
N HIS A 79 -11.45 1.33 14.26
CA HIS A 79 -12.02 2.55 13.71
C HIS A 79 -11.03 3.21 12.73
N GLU A 80 -11.51 3.73 11.59
CA GLU A 80 -10.64 4.36 10.56
C GLU A 80 -9.63 5.34 11.16
N ILE A 81 -10.09 6.26 12.01
CA ILE A 81 -9.25 7.26 12.69
C ILE A 81 -8.06 6.61 13.44
N GLU A 82 -8.32 5.55 14.19
CA GLU A 82 -7.29 4.85 14.98
C GLU A 82 -6.28 4.18 14.05
N VAL A 83 -6.75 3.49 13.01
CA VAL A 83 -5.88 2.83 12.03
C VAL A 83 -5.04 3.85 11.26
N MET A 84 -5.61 4.98 10.86
CA MET A 84 -4.88 6.04 10.16
C MET A 84 -3.82 6.68 11.06
N LEU A 85 -4.11 6.85 12.35
CA LEU A 85 -3.16 7.36 13.34
C LEU A 85 -2.03 6.37 13.59
N ASP A 86 -2.34 5.09 13.78
CA ASP A 86 -1.35 4.04 13.95
C ASP A 86 -0.47 3.86 12.70
N PHE A 87 -1.07 4.00 11.52
CA PHE A 87 -0.33 3.97 10.27
C PHE A 87 0.63 5.16 10.13
N ALA A 88 0.19 6.36 10.49
CA ALA A 88 1.07 7.53 10.54
C ALA A 88 2.24 7.32 11.51
N ARG A 89 1.96 6.82 12.73
CA ARG A 89 2.98 6.50 13.74
C ARG A 89 3.94 5.42 13.28
N PHE A 90 3.45 4.40 12.58
CA PHE A 90 4.30 3.36 12.01
C PHE A 90 5.28 3.95 11.01
N ILE A 91 4.81 4.84 10.11
CA ILE A 91 5.66 5.48 9.11
C ILE A 91 6.72 6.38 9.77
N GLU A 92 6.31 7.21 10.73
CA GLU A 92 7.19 8.16 11.41
C GLU A 92 8.16 7.48 12.39
N GLY A 93 7.77 6.34 12.97
CA GLY A 93 8.51 5.64 14.01
C GLY A 93 9.40 4.49 13.50
N ALA A 94 9.31 4.10 12.23
CA ALA A 94 10.03 2.93 11.72
C ALA A 94 11.56 3.10 11.73
N PHE A 95 12.05 4.30 11.40
CA PHE A 95 13.48 4.58 11.23
C PHE A 95 13.79 6.04 11.59
N PRO A 96 14.76 6.32 12.49
CA PRO A 96 15.11 7.70 12.89
C PRO A 96 15.56 8.59 11.73
N GLU A 97 16.18 8.01 10.70
CA GLU A 97 16.68 8.71 9.52
C GLU A 97 15.61 8.94 8.44
N THR A 98 14.45 8.28 8.56
CA THR A 98 13.36 8.43 7.60
C THR A 98 12.52 9.65 7.97
N THR A 99 12.35 10.51 7.00
CA THR A 99 11.60 11.77 7.10
C THR A 99 10.62 11.85 5.94
N LYS A 100 9.61 12.72 6.08
CA LYS A 100 8.68 13.06 5.00
C LYS A 100 9.36 13.41 3.67
N LYS A 101 10.57 13.99 3.72
CA LYS A 101 11.33 14.46 2.55
C LYS A 101 12.04 13.34 1.79
N ASN A 102 12.55 12.32 2.47
CA ASN A 102 13.34 11.25 1.85
C ASN A 102 12.59 9.92 1.72
N LEU A 103 11.42 9.76 2.36
CA LEU A 103 10.57 8.59 2.19
C LEU A 103 10.00 8.50 0.77
N LYS A 104 10.29 7.41 0.06
CA LYS A 104 9.69 7.00 -1.21
C LYS A 104 8.54 6.04 -0.94
N VAL A 105 7.34 6.39 -1.38
CA VAL A 105 6.13 5.60 -1.13
C VAL A 105 5.69 4.96 -2.44
N TRP A 106 5.47 3.66 -2.40
CA TRP A 106 5.11 2.82 -3.54
C TRP A 106 3.75 2.21 -3.31
N CYS A 107 2.97 2.14 -4.38
CA CYS A 107 1.75 1.34 -4.46
C CYS A 107 1.34 1.22 -5.93
N LYS A 108 0.21 0.59 -6.18
CA LYS A 108 -0.49 0.60 -7.47
C LYS A 108 -1.23 1.94 -7.70
N GLY A 109 -0.57 3.05 -7.36
CA GLY A 109 -1.25 4.30 -7.00
C GLY A 109 -1.52 5.31 -8.10
N GLY A 110 -1.17 5.06 -9.36
CA GLY A 110 -1.25 6.07 -10.44
C GLY A 110 -2.58 6.87 -10.47
N SER A 111 -3.71 6.22 -10.22
CA SER A 111 -5.02 6.87 -10.07
C SER A 111 -5.96 6.15 -9.10
N PHE A 112 -5.43 5.27 -8.25
CA PHE A 112 -6.22 4.38 -7.38
C PHE A 112 -5.83 4.53 -5.90
N ASP A 113 -4.73 3.91 -5.46
CA ASP A 113 -4.38 3.87 -4.04
C ASP A 113 -4.06 5.26 -3.46
N PHE A 114 -3.26 6.08 -4.16
CA PHE A 114 -2.85 7.40 -3.64
C PHE A 114 -4.04 8.35 -3.41
N PRO A 115 -4.98 8.54 -4.36
CA PRO A 115 -6.18 9.33 -4.11
C PRO A 115 -7.01 8.83 -2.91
N ILE A 116 -7.15 7.51 -2.76
CA ILE A 116 -7.94 6.89 -1.69
C ILE A 116 -7.28 7.09 -0.32
N LEU A 117 -5.97 6.83 -0.21
CA LEU A 117 -5.19 7.09 1.00
C LEU A 117 -5.23 8.56 1.38
N LYS A 118 -5.07 9.46 0.40
CA LYS A 118 -5.15 10.90 0.61
C LYS A 118 -6.52 11.30 1.17
N SER A 119 -7.61 10.81 0.58
CA SER A 119 -8.95 11.09 1.07
C SER A 119 -9.19 10.56 2.49
N ALA A 120 -8.68 9.37 2.82
CA ALA A 120 -8.78 8.80 4.16
C ALA A 120 -8.00 9.61 5.22
N PHE A 121 -6.79 10.07 4.89
CA PHE A 121 -6.01 10.97 5.74
C PHE A 121 -6.68 12.34 5.90
N GLU A 122 -7.17 12.94 4.81
CA GLU A 122 -7.89 14.22 4.85
C GLU A 122 -9.14 14.13 5.74
N ARG A 123 -9.97 13.11 5.57
CA ARG A 123 -11.11 12.87 6.48
C ARG A 123 -10.65 12.71 7.91
N SER A 124 -9.64 11.89 8.18
CA SER A 124 -9.15 11.60 9.54
C SER A 124 -8.49 12.82 10.20
N SER A 125 -7.95 13.74 9.41
CA SER A 125 -7.37 14.99 9.92
C SER A 125 -8.38 15.93 10.56
N LEU A 126 -9.66 15.82 10.20
CA LEU A 126 -10.75 16.55 10.85
C LEU A 126 -10.93 16.15 12.33
N GLU A 127 -10.37 15.01 12.72
CA GLU A 127 -10.44 14.42 14.07
C GLU A 127 -9.07 14.37 14.76
N GLY A 128 -8.10 15.16 14.27
CA GLY A 128 -6.78 15.32 14.90
C GLY A 128 -5.71 14.33 14.47
N VAL A 129 -5.96 13.47 13.48
CA VAL A 129 -4.90 12.65 12.86
C VAL A 129 -3.97 13.54 12.03
N PRO A 130 -2.63 13.38 12.13
CA PRO A 130 -1.71 14.10 11.26
C PRO A 130 -2.04 13.89 9.77
N MET A 131 -1.80 14.94 8.97
CA MET A 131 -1.89 14.80 7.51
C MET A 131 -0.86 13.79 6.98
N LEU A 132 -1.03 13.38 5.72
CA LEU A 132 -0.14 12.46 4.98
C LEU A 132 1.35 12.57 5.41
N PRO A 133 1.96 11.47 5.90
CA PRO A 133 3.32 11.49 6.44
C PRO A 133 4.42 11.46 5.36
N TRP A 134 4.08 11.51 4.08
CA TRP A 134 5.01 11.65 2.95
C TRP A 134 4.69 12.87 2.08
N SER A 135 5.66 13.31 1.29
CA SER A 135 5.46 14.36 0.28
C SER A 135 4.93 13.76 -1.03
N PHE A 136 3.96 14.44 -1.68
CA PHE A 136 3.33 13.95 -2.92
C PHE A 136 4.33 13.71 -4.07
N TRP A 137 5.44 14.47 -4.14
CA TRP A 137 6.47 14.27 -5.16
C TRP A 137 7.36 13.02 -4.93
N ASN A 138 7.14 12.28 -3.84
CA ASN A 138 7.83 11.02 -3.55
C ASN A 138 6.96 9.77 -3.82
N GLU A 139 5.77 9.96 -4.39
CA GLU A 139 4.86 8.87 -4.76
C GLU A 139 5.36 8.15 -6.02
N CYS A 140 5.45 6.82 -5.95
CA CYS A 140 5.99 5.96 -6.99
C CYS A 140 4.94 4.91 -7.39
N CYS A 141 4.52 4.92 -8.66
CA CYS A 141 3.56 3.95 -9.17
C CYS A 141 4.27 2.66 -9.58
N PHE A 142 3.99 1.56 -8.86
CA PHE A 142 4.52 0.22 -9.16
C PHE A 142 4.15 -0.24 -10.57
N ARG A 143 2.93 0.06 -11.05
CA ARG A 143 2.51 -0.32 -12.42
C ARG A 143 3.38 0.31 -13.49
N SER A 144 3.82 1.57 -13.29
CA SER A 144 4.71 2.23 -14.23
C SER A 144 6.08 1.54 -14.28
N LEU A 145 6.61 1.12 -13.12
CA LEU A 145 7.84 0.36 -13.05
C LEU A 145 7.71 -1.00 -13.76
N LEU A 146 6.59 -1.72 -13.55
CA LEU A 146 6.31 -2.97 -14.26
C LEU A 146 6.25 -2.78 -15.77
N THR A 147 5.60 -1.72 -16.26
CA THR A 147 5.53 -1.44 -17.71
C THR A 147 6.93 -1.28 -18.30
N VAL A 148 7.80 -0.51 -17.65
CA VAL A 148 9.20 -0.32 -18.11
C VAL A 148 9.99 -1.62 -18.02
N ALA A 149 9.85 -2.36 -16.92
CA ALA A 149 10.53 -3.63 -16.72
C ALA A 149 10.12 -4.67 -17.78
N GLY A 150 8.84 -4.71 -18.17
CA GLY A 150 8.33 -5.60 -19.21
C GLY A 150 9.01 -5.37 -20.57
N VAL A 151 9.34 -4.11 -20.91
CA VAL A 151 10.07 -3.77 -22.15
C VAL A 151 11.47 -4.38 -22.18
N ILE A 152 12.11 -4.57 -21.02
CA ILE A 152 13.43 -5.20 -20.90
C ILE A 152 13.37 -6.70 -20.56
N GLY A 153 12.21 -7.34 -20.77
CA GLY A 153 12.03 -8.79 -20.60
C GLY A 153 11.84 -9.24 -19.15
N TYR A 154 11.51 -8.33 -18.22
CA TYR A 154 11.11 -8.71 -16.87
C TYR A 154 9.72 -9.37 -16.88
N ALA A 155 9.60 -10.52 -16.21
CA ALA A 155 8.34 -11.18 -15.91
C ALA A 155 8.21 -11.35 -14.39
N PRO A 156 7.08 -10.96 -13.77
CA PRO A 156 6.89 -11.13 -12.33
C PRO A 156 7.06 -12.59 -11.88
N HIS A 157 7.89 -12.79 -10.85
CA HIS A 157 8.05 -14.11 -10.21
C HIS A 157 6.76 -14.55 -9.50
N PRO A 158 6.52 -15.85 -9.28
CA PRO A 158 5.37 -16.31 -8.51
C PRO A 158 5.42 -15.81 -7.06
N ARG A 159 4.24 -15.68 -6.45
CA ARG A 159 4.11 -15.36 -5.02
C ARG A 159 4.63 -16.50 -4.16
N ARG A 160 5.24 -16.14 -3.03
CA ARG A 160 5.67 -17.10 -1.99
C ARG A 160 4.53 -17.49 -1.04
N SER A 161 3.65 -16.54 -0.74
CA SER A 161 2.46 -16.76 0.10
C SER A 161 1.28 -17.25 -0.74
N VAL A 162 0.52 -18.19 -0.19
CA VAL A 162 -0.76 -18.66 -0.75
C VAL A 162 -1.92 -17.79 -0.24
N ALA A 163 -1.80 -17.22 0.96
CA ALA A 163 -2.80 -16.30 1.51
C ALA A 163 -2.71 -14.95 0.83
N HIS A 164 -3.87 -14.38 0.48
CA HIS A 164 -4.02 -13.08 -0.15
C HIS A 164 -4.66 -12.08 0.81
N ASN A 165 -3.83 -11.22 1.39
CA ASN A 165 -4.25 -10.00 2.06
C ASN A 165 -3.33 -8.83 1.69
N ALA A 166 -3.77 -7.61 2.04
CA ALA A 166 -3.05 -6.38 1.73
C ALA A 166 -1.56 -6.43 2.14
N LEU A 167 -1.20 -7.04 3.28
CA LEU A 167 0.21 -7.11 3.67
C LEU A 167 1.01 -8.06 2.79
N THR A 168 0.50 -9.25 2.51
CA THR A 168 1.17 -10.20 1.60
C THR A 168 1.30 -9.62 0.19
N ASP A 169 0.35 -8.81 -0.24
CA ASP A 169 0.38 -8.07 -1.49
C ASP A 169 1.44 -6.96 -1.48
N ALA A 170 1.53 -6.16 -0.41
CA ALA A 170 2.57 -5.15 -0.24
C ALA A 170 3.99 -5.78 -0.22
N ILE A 171 4.18 -6.91 0.47
CA ILE A 171 5.46 -7.63 0.50
C ILE A 171 5.82 -8.13 -0.90
N TYR A 172 4.90 -8.81 -1.57
CA TYR A 172 5.13 -9.31 -2.92
C TYR A 172 5.47 -8.18 -3.89
N GLN A 173 4.76 -7.06 -3.84
CA GLN A 173 5.04 -5.90 -4.68
C GLN A 173 6.42 -5.29 -4.35
N ALA A 174 6.82 -5.22 -3.08
CA ALA A 174 8.13 -4.74 -2.67
C ALA A 174 9.27 -5.65 -3.20
N GLU A 175 9.12 -6.97 -3.12
CA GLU A 175 10.08 -7.94 -3.68
C GLU A 175 10.31 -7.69 -5.18
N GLN A 176 9.22 -7.44 -5.92
CA GLN A 176 9.27 -7.16 -7.36
C GLN A 176 9.97 -5.82 -7.65
N VAL A 177 9.71 -4.78 -6.85
CA VAL A 177 10.44 -3.51 -6.96
C VAL A 177 11.93 -3.73 -6.73
N CYS A 178 12.33 -4.49 -5.71
CA CYS A 178 13.73 -4.80 -5.44
C CYS A 178 14.41 -5.48 -6.62
N GLU A 179 13.77 -6.49 -7.21
CA GLU A 179 14.33 -7.24 -8.33
C GLU A 179 14.50 -6.35 -9.57
N ILE A 180 13.45 -5.58 -9.92
CA ILE A 180 13.52 -4.64 -11.05
C ILE A 180 14.56 -3.57 -10.80
N TRP A 181 14.59 -3.01 -9.59
CA TRP A 181 15.55 -1.98 -9.20
C TRP A 181 16.99 -2.47 -9.37
N GLN A 182 17.32 -3.63 -8.81
CA GLN A 182 18.66 -4.21 -8.93
C GLN A 182 19.02 -4.51 -10.38
N ARG A 183 18.10 -4.99 -11.22
CA ARG A 183 18.36 -5.17 -12.65
C ARG A 183 18.67 -3.86 -13.39
N LEU A 184 18.01 -2.77 -13.01
CA LEU A 184 18.16 -1.46 -13.66
C LEU A 184 19.34 -0.65 -13.12
N THR A 185 19.72 -0.84 -11.86
CA THR A 185 20.72 0.00 -11.17
C THR A 185 22.02 -0.72 -10.87
N ASN A 186 22.03 -2.05 -10.85
CA ASN A 186 23.27 -2.82 -10.74
C ASN A 186 23.74 -3.03 -12.19
N PRO A 187 24.66 -2.19 -12.70
CA PRO A 187 25.16 -2.33 -14.06
C PRO A 187 25.79 -3.73 -14.17
N HIS A 188 25.85 -4.29 -15.37
CA HIS A 188 26.66 -5.47 -15.70
C HIS A 188 27.83 -5.70 -14.71
N LEU A 189 27.69 -6.72 -13.85
CA LEU A 189 28.82 -7.42 -13.22
C LEU A 189 29.61 -8.26 -14.27
N GLU A 190 29.40 -8.00 -15.56
CA GLU A 190 30.14 -8.57 -16.69
C GLU A 190 30.48 -7.48 -17.73
N SER A 191 31.21 -6.44 -17.33
CA SER A 191 32.22 -5.78 -18.19
C SER A 191 33.00 -4.72 -17.39
N LEU A 192 33.97 -5.16 -16.58
CA LEU A 192 35.22 -4.48 -16.26
C LEU A 192 36.27 -5.53 -15.88
#